data_AF-A0A1Y1Q3E4-F1
#
_entry.id   AF-A0A1Y1Q3E4-F1
#
_cell.length_a   1.000
_cell.length_b   1.000
_cell.length_c   1.000
_cell.angle_alpha   90.00
_cell.angle_beta   90.00
_cell.angle_gamma   90.00
#
_symmetry.space_group_name_H-M   'P 1'
#
loop_
_entity.id
_entity.type
_entity.pdbx_description
1 polymer ?
#
loop_
_entity_poly.entity_id
_entity_poly.type
_entity_poly.pdbx_seq_one_letter_code
_entity_poly.pdbx_strand_id
1 'polypeptide(L)' 'MNVSLPITELMNGLPFHVQLEVRDFIEFLRTKHVRHSQKRLRQDWAGGLSKYRNQYTALELQNQALEWRND' A
#
# COMPACT_ATOMS: atom_id res chain seq x y z
N MET A 1 14.12 19.97 -32.36
CA MET A 1 13.85 18.53 -32.10
C MET A 1 14.66 18.15 -30.88
N ASN A 2 14.03 17.70 -29.79
CA ASN A 2 14.76 17.30 -28.59
C ASN A 2 15.13 15.82 -28.74
N VAL A 3 16.36 15.55 -29.18
CA VAL A 3 16.85 14.18 -29.35
C VAL A 3 17.46 13.78 -28.01
N SER A 4 16.69 13.09 -27.17
CA SER A 4 17.20 12.53 -25.93
C SER A 4 18.02 11.29 -26.24
N LEU A 5 19.24 11.21 -25.70
CA LEU A 5 20.08 10.02 -25.80
C LEU A 5 19.40 8.82 -25.11
N PRO A 6 19.66 7.58 -25.56
CA PRO A 6 19.24 6.38 -24.85
C PRO A 6 19.73 6.38 -23.40
N ILE A 7 18.91 5.87 -22.47
CA ILE A 7 19.24 5.84 -21.04
C ILE A 7 20.56 5.10 -20.76
N THR A 8 20.89 4.09 -21.56
CA THR A 8 22.14 3.33 -21.48
C THR A 8 23.37 4.19 -21.78
N GLU A 9 23.27 5.13 -22.72
CA GLU A 9 24.37 6.05 -23.05
C GLU A 9 24.54 7.12 -21.96
N LEU A 10 23.44 7.60 -21.40
CA LEU A 10 23.47 8.53 -20.27
C LEU A 10 24.13 7.89 -19.03
N MET A 11 23.87 6.62 -18.75
CA MET A 11 24.46 5.90 -17.62
C MET A 11 25.98 5.73 -17.72
N ASN A 12 26.51 5.51 -18.93
CA ASN A 12 27.95 5.32 -19.14
C ASN A 12 28.78 6.58 -18.83
N GLY A 13 28.19 7.77 -18.91
CA GLY A 13 28.85 9.04 -18.57
C GLY A 13 28.83 9.39 -17.08
N LEU A 14 28.13 8.60 -16.25
CA LEU A 14 27.94 8.92 -14.84
C LEU A 14 29.02 8.29 -13.95
N PRO A 15 29.44 8.97 -12.87
CA PRO A 15 30.23 8.36 -11.81
C PRO A 15 29.51 7.15 -11.19
N PHE A 16 30.26 6.18 -10.69
CA PHE A 16 29.73 4.93 -10.15
C PHE A 16 28.63 5.13 -9.07
N HIS A 17 28.81 6.08 -8.16
CA HIS A 17 27.82 6.35 -7.11
C HIS A 17 26.48 6.84 -7.68
N VAL A 18 26.50 7.61 -8.78
CA VAL A 18 25.28 8.08 -9.45
C VAL A 18 24.63 6.95 -10.24
N GLN A 19 25.42 6.03 -10.82
CA GLN A 19 24.88 4.84 -11.48
C GLN A 19 24.10 3.96 -10.50
N LEU A 20 24.54 3.86 -9.24
CA LEU A 20 23.81 3.17 -8.17
C LEU A 20 22.48 3.86 -7.86
N GLU A 21 22.47 5.19 -7.76
CA GLU A 21 21.25 5.96 -7.53
C GLU A 21 20.24 5.79 -8.68
N VAL A 22 20.72 5.81 -9.93
CA VAL A 22 19.88 5.55 -11.11
C VAL A 22 19.30 4.14 -11.07
N ARG A 23 20.11 3.14 -10.69
CA ARG A 23 19.63 1.75 -10.53
C ARG A 23 18.53 1.66 -9.48
N ASP A 24 18.73 2.27 -8.32
CA ASP A 24 17.76 2.25 -7.22
C ASP A 24 16.45 2.93 -7.65
N PHE A 25 16.56 4.04 -8.39
CA PHE A 25 15.40 4.74 -8.93
C PHE A 25 14.65 3.90 -9.98
N ILE A 26 15.36 3.17 -10.85
CA ILE A 26 14.74 2.25 -11.81
C ILE A 26 13.98 1.14 -11.07
N GLU A 27 14.56 0.53 -10.04
CA GLU A 27 13.88 -0.50 -9.23
C GLU A 27 12.67 0.05 -8.47
N PHE A 28 12.78 1.27 -7.95
CA PHE A 28 11.66 2.00 -7.37
C PHE A 28 10.53 2.20 -8.39
N LEU A 29 10.85 2.65 -9.60
CA LEU A 29 9.86 2.85 -10.66
C LEU A 29 9.21 1.52 -11.09
N ARG A 30 9.99 0.44 -11.18
CA ARG A 30 9.44 -0.90 -11.43
C ARG A 30 8.42 -1.27 -10.36
N THR A 31 8.76 -1.08 -9.10
CA THR A 31 7.85 -1.37 -7.98
C THR A 31 6.61 -0.47 -8.00
N LYS A 32 6.79 0.83 -8.25
CA LYS A 32 5.72 1.84 -8.28
C LYS A 32 4.72 1.61 -9.41
N HIS A 33 5.21 1.17 -10.58
CA HIS A 33 4.42 1.01 -11.79
C HIS A 33 4.03 -0.44 -12.11
N VAL A 34 4.55 -1.42 -11.37
CA VAL A 34 3.90 -2.74 -11.28
C VAL A 34 2.48 -2.46 -10.79
N ARG A 35 1.53 -2.55 -11.72
CA ARG A 35 0.10 -2.51 -11.40
C ARG A 35 -0.16 -3.71 -10.50
N HIS A 36 -0.09 -3.50 -9.19
CA HIS A 36 -0.95 -4.28 -8.31
C HIS A 36 -2.35 -4.06 -8.87
N SER A 37 -2.95 -5.09 -9.47
CA SER A 37 -4.38 -5.04 -9.77
C SER A 37 -5.00 -4.56 -8.48
N GLN A 38 -5.57 -3.35 -8.47
CA GLN A 38 -6.25 -2.84 -7.29
C GLN A 38 -7.39 -3.82 -7.06
N LYS A 39 -7.14 -4.85 -6.26
CA LYS A 39 -8.17 -5.79 -5.87
C LYS A 39 -9.14 -4.90 -5.12
N ARG A 40 -10.34 -4.74 -5.68
CA ARG A 40 -11.41 -4.02 -5.00
C ARG A 40 -11.47 -4.60 -3.59
N LEU A 41 -11.46 -3.72 -2.59
CA LEU A 41 -11.64 -4.13 -1.21
C LEU A 41 -12.92 -4.98 -1.15
N ARG A 42 -12.79 -6.26 -0.80
CA ARG A 42 -13.90 -7.21 -0.91
C ARG A 42 -15.08 -6.84 -0.01
N GLN A 43 -14.81 -6.13 1.10
CA GLN A 43 -15.80 -5.74 2.11
C GLN A 43 -16.70 -6.91 2.54
N ASP A 44 -16.17 -8.13 2.48
CA ASP A 44 -16.83 -9.38 2.86
C ASP A 44 -17.13 -9.45 4.36
N TRP A 45 -16.41 -8.67 5.15
CA TRP A 45 -16.68 -8.43 6.57
C TRP A 45 -17.85 -7.45 6.82
N ALA A 46 -18.23 -6.63 5.84
CA ALA A 46 -19.28 -5.63 6.02
C ALA A 46 -20.62 -6.33 6.31
N GLY A 47 -21.26 -5.99 7.43
CA GLY A 47 -22.51 -6.62 7.85
C GLY A 47 -22.34 -7.98 8.57
N GLY A 48 -21.11 -8.45 8.83
CA GLY A 48 -20.86 -9.70 9.55
C GLY A 48 -21.45 -9.78 10.96
N LEU A 49 -21.71 -8.63 11.59
CA LEU A 49 -22.34 -8.53 12.92
C LEU A 49 -23.85 -8.20 12.89
N SER A 50 -24.48 -8.19 11.71
CA SER A 50 -25.90 -7.83 11.55
C SER A 50 -26.85 -8.65 12.43
N LYS A 51 -26.56 -9.94 12.62
CA LYS A 51 -27.33 -10.85 13.48
C LYS A 51 -27.38 -10.43 14.96
N TYR A 52 -26.42 -9.64 15.42
CA TYR A 52 -26.33 -9.15 16.80
C TYR A 52 -26.96 -7.77 17.00
N ARG A 53 -27.45 -7.13 15.94
CA ARG A 53 -27.99 -5.75 15.99
C ARG A 53 -29.09 -5.55 17.02
N ASN A 54 -29.91 -6.57 17.26
CA ASN A 54 -31.01 -6.51 18.23
C ASN A 54 -30.65 -7.15 19.58
N GLN A 55 -29.43 -7.70 19.71
CA GLN A 55 -28.96 -8.35 20.93
C GLN A 55 -28.13 -7.40 21.79
N TYR A 56 -27.46 -6.43 21.16
CA TYR A 56 -26.62 -5.47 21.85
C TYR A 56 -26.84 -4.07 21.33
N THR A 57 -26.89 -3.13 22.26
CA THR A 57 -26.78 -1.69 22.00
C THR A 57 -25.31 -1.29 21.85
N ALA A 58 -25.06 -0.14 21.23
CA ALA A 58 -23.71 0.40 21.11
C ALA A 58 -23.03 0.61 22.47
N LEU A 59 -23.80 0.95 23.50
CA LEU A 59 -23.30 1.19 24.85
C LEU A 59 -22.86 -0.11 25.54
N GLU A 60 -23.61 -1.20 25.39
CA GLU A 60 -23.24 -2.50 25.95
C GLU A 60 -21.95 -3.03 25.34
N LEU A 61 -21.79 -2.92 24.02
CA LEU A 61 -20.56 -3.31 23.33
C LEU A 61 -19.36 -2.46 23.78
N GLN A 62 -19.57 -1.17 24.02
CA GLN A 62 -18.52 -0.29 24.54
C GLN A 62 -18.08 -0.72 25.95
N ASN A 63 -19.02 -1.03 26.84
CA ASN A 63 -18.70 -1.48 28.20
C ASN A 63 -17.96 -2.84 28.17
N GLN A 64 -18.44 -3.80 27.38
CA GLN A 64 -17.75 -5.09 27.20
C GLN A 64 -16.33 -4.92 26.66
N ALA A 65 -16.12 -4.00 25.71
CA ALA A 65 -14.79 -3.73 25.16
C ALA A 65 -13.82 -3.12 26.20
N LEU A 66 -14.33 -2.35 27.16
CA LEU A 66 -13.53 -1.83 28.28
C LEU A 66 -13.15 -2.95 29.24
N GLU A 67 -14.07 -3.87 29.54
CA GLU A 67 -13.81 -5.04 30.37
C GLU A 67 -12.73 -5.94 29.74
N TRP A 68 -12.89 -6.31 28.46
CA TRP A 68 -11.92 -7.17 27.74
C TRP A 68 -10.53 -6.56 27.56
N ARG A 69 -10.39 -5.24 27.68
CA ARG A 69 -9.09 -4.56 27.62
C ARG A 69 -8.36 -4.60 28.96
N ASN A 70 -9.09 -4.76 30.05
CA ASN A 70 -8.55 -4.78 31.41
C ASN A 70 -8.28 -6.21 31.91
N ASP A 71 -8.64 -7.24 31.12
CA ASP A 71 -8.23 -8.64 31.25
C ASP A 71 -6.95 -8.92 30.43
#